data_AF-X1C670-F1
#
_entry.id   AF-X1C670-F1
#
_cell.length_a   1.000
_cell.length_b   1.000
_cell.length_c   1.000
_cell.angle_alpha   90.00
_cell.angle_beta   90.00
_cell.angle_gamma   90.00
#
_symmetry.space_group_name_H-M   'P 1'
#
loop_
_entity.id
_entity.type
_entity.pdbx_description
1 polymer ?
#
loop_
_entity_poly.entity_id
_entity_poly.type
_entity_poly.pdbx_seq_one_letter_code
_entity_poly.pdbx_strand_id
1 'polypeptide(L)'
;VVVGVSTELYLPIRASKLTELYRDKEAAAQYLAGENIAPRINECNPGEDFSAFDNVLHRVQYGPQKIIPRQTQDNTGYGLIAGYFWQFAHYIRYLSWQPIPEDTNKVFRGIVLSLFYLFGIWGMVELYKREKKLFLFMILIMFMLSFAMITYLNLKFSPSDANPKHQPREVRERDYFFHPGHVYFGLFVGLGFFGFVDWLKRGSKNKKWVHWGGLGGVVALSLVPLLTNIRVNNRFGDFIPKDYGYNMLVSCDDGSLIFTNGDNDTFPLWF
;
A
#
# COMPACT_ATOMS: atom_id res chain seq x y z
N VAL A 1 -38.21 8.99 -11.84
CA VAL A 1 -37.70 9.93 -10.79
C VAL A 1 -36.84 9.11 -9.84
N VAL A 2 -35.53 9.28 -9.86
CA VAL A 2 -34.64 8.59 -8.91
C VAL A 2 -34.72 9.35 -7.58
N VAL A 3 -35.34 8.75 -6.57
CA VAL A 3 -35.30 9.28 -5.21
C VAL A 3 -34.01 8.77 -4.57
N GLY A 4 -32.93 9.54 -4.75
CA GLY A 4 -31.69 9.32 -4.01
C GLY A 4 -31.89 9.77 -2.57
N VAL A 5 -32.15 8.82 -1.67
CA VAL A 5 -32.08 9.10 -0.23
C VAL A 5 -30.59 9.11 0.12
N SER A 6 -29.99 10.30 0.22
CA SER A 6 -28.65 10.43 0.77
C SER A 6 -28.64 9.76 2.14
N THR A 7 -27.68 8.86 2.36
CA THR A 7 -27.48 8.30 3.68
C THR A 7 -27.32 9.41 4.71
N GLU A 8 -26.77 10.58 4.40
CA GLU A 8 -26.68 11.72 5.35
C GLU A 8 -28.04 12.17 5.97
N LEU A 9 -29.18 11.91 5.32
CA LEU A 9 -30.52 12.17 5.87
C LEU A 9 -31.18 10.91 6.48
N TYR A 10 -30.77 9.72 6.05
CA TYR A 10 -31.15 8.43 6.66
C TYR A 10 -30.32 8.11 7.91
N LEU A 11 -29.09 8.60 7.99
CA LEU A 11 -28.09 8.41 9.04
C LEU A 11 -28.61 8.93 10.39
N PRO A 12 -29.20 10.13 10.51
CA PRO A 12 -29.81 10.57 11.77
C PRO A 12 -30.96 9.68 12.24
N ILE A 13 -31.77 9.17 11.30
CA ILE A 13 -32.94 8.32 11.59
C ILE A 13 -32.52 6.89 11.93
N ARG A 14 -31.51 6.36 11.24
CA ARG A 14 -30.95 5.02 11.45
C ARG A 14 -30.05 4.97 12.67
N ALA A 15 -29.20 5.98 12.87
CA ALA A 15 -28.31 6.06 14.01
C ALA A 15 -29.06 6.33 15.31
N SER A 16 -30.16 7.10 15.31
CA SER A 16 -31.02 7.20 16.49
C SER A 16 -31.67 5.85 16.85
N LYS A 17 -32.23 5.14 15.88
CA LYS A 17 -32.79 3.78 16.08
C LYS A 17 -31.75 2.72 16.46
N LEU A 18 -30.56 2.76 15.85
CA LEU A 18 -29.45 1.86 16.19
C LEU A 18 -28.90 2.15 17.58
N THR A 19 -28.79 3.43 17.96
CA THR A 19 -28.39 3.84 19.32
C THR A 19 -29.37 3.34 20.37
N GLU A 20 -30.67 3.40 20.10
CA GLU A 20 -31.69 2.80 20.97
C GLU A 20 -31.53 1.28 21.05
N LEU A 21 -31.32 0.61 19.91
CA LEU A 21 -31.10 -0.84 19.85
C LEU A 21 -29.82 -1.27 20.59
N TYR A 22 -28.72 -0.52 20.50
CA TYR A 22 -27.47 -0.81 21.21
C TYR A 22 -27.49 -0.41 22.70
N ARG A 23 -28.44 0.44 23.12
CA ARG A 23 -28.70 0.75 24.55
C ARG A 23 -29.51 -0.35 25.23
N ASP A 24 -30.24 -1.17 24.48
CA ASP A 24 -30.85 -2.39 24.99
C ASP A 24 -29.76 -3.43 25.32
N LYS A 25 -29.74 -3.87 26.58
CA LYS A 25 -28.73 -4.80 27.10
C LYS A 25 -28.80 -6.18 26.44
N GLU A 26 -29.99 -6.60 26.02
CA GLU A 26 -30.20 -7.91 25.42
C GLU A 26 -29.70 -7.94 23.97
N ALA A 27 -30.04 -6.88 23.21
CA ALA A 27 -29.48 -6.66 21.88
C ALA A 27 -27.97 -6.42 21.91
N ALA A 28 -27.43 -5.67 22.88
CA ALA A 28 -25.97 -5.52 23.00
C ALA A 28 -25.26 -6.87 23.24
N ALA A 29 -25.84 -7.76 24.05
CA ALA A 29 -25.28 -9.08 24.32
C ALA A 29 -25.32 -10.01 23.09
N GLN A 30 -26.44 -10.03 22.36
CA GLN A 30 -26.58 -10.79 21.10
C GLN A 30 -25.62 -10.29 20.01
N TYR A 31 -25.41 -8.97 19.92
CA TYR A 31 -24.45 -8.37 19.01
C TYR A 31 -23.01 -8.78 19.35
N LEU A 32 -22.64 -8.72 20.64
CA LEU A 32 -21.33 -9.18 21.11
C LEU A 32 -21.12 -10.68 20.92
N ALA A 33 -22.20 -11.48 20.93
CA ALA A 33 -22.18 -12.90 20.59
C ALA A 33 -22.07 -13.16 19.07
N GLY A 34 -22.07 -12.12 18.23
CA GLY A 34 -21.91 -12.21 16.78
C GLY A 34 -23.21 -12.44 16.01
N GLU A 35 -24.36 -12.40 16.68
CA GLU A 35 -25.68 -12.56 16.06
C GLU A 35 -26.02 -11.33 15.20
N ASN A 36 -26.67 -11.56 14.04
CA ASN A 36 -26.96 -10.50 13.08
C ASN A 36 -28.30 -9.81 13.37
N ILE A 37 -28.36 -9.11 14.50
CA ILE A 37 -29.54 -8.37 14.97
C ILE A 37 -29.51 -6.88 14.60
N ALA A 38 -28.37 -6.40 14.11
CA ALA A 38 -28.15 -5.03 13.68
C ALA A 38 -27.06 -4.98 12.58
N PRO A 39 -27.12 -4.02 11.63
CA PRO A 39 -26.02 -3.74 10.73
C PRO A 39 -24.73 -3.46 11.52
N ARG A 40 -23.67 -4.23 11.23
CA ARG A 40 -22.36 -4.18 11.91
C ARG A 40 -21.53 -2.92 11.63
N ILE A 41 -22.09 -1.94 10.93
CA ILE A 41 -21.38 -0.72 10.53
C ILE A 41 -21.75 0.37 11.52
N ASN A 42 -20.76 0.81 12.30
CA ASN A 42 -20.90 1.95 13.21
C ASN A 42 -20.82 3.24 12.39
N GLU A 43 -21.97 3.92 12.24
CA GLU A 43 -22.11 5.14 11.45
C GLU A 43 -21.96 6.42 12.30
N CYS A 44 -21.50 6.31 13.55
CA CYS A 44 -21.07 7.42 14.41
C CYS A 44 -22.09 8.54 14.73
N ASN A 45 -23.37 8.38 14.35
CA ASN A 45 -24.49 9.28 14.66
C ASN A 45 -24.19 10.79 14.49
N PRO A 46 -23.78 11.25 13.29
CA PRO A 46 -23.40 12.66 13.08
C PRO A 46 -24.54 13.66 13.33
N GLY A 47 -25.79 13.20 13.41
CA GLY A 47 -26.98 14.04 13.65
C GLY A 47 -27.31 14.31 15.12
N GLU A 48 -26.54 13.79 16.08
CA GLU A 48 -26.79 13.98 17.52
C GLU A 48 -26.59 15.43 17.96
N ASP A 49 -25.46 16.02 17.58
CA ASP A 49 -25.12 17.42 17.78
C ASP A 49 -23.98 17.83 16.83
N PHE A 50 -23.60 19.11 16.86
CA PHE A 50 -22.51 19.64 16.02
C PHE A 50 -21.15 19.02 16.36
N SER A 51 -20.93 18.55 17.59
CA SER A 51 -19.69 17.88 18.00
C SER A 51 -19.59 16.48 17.40
N ALA A 52 -20.69 15.71 17.39
CA ALA A 52 -20.78 14.42 16.72
C ALA A 52 -20.54 14.58 15.20
N PHE A 53 -21.12 15.60 14.58
CA PHE A 53 -20.86 15.95 13.19
C PHE A 53 -19.37 16.28 12.95
N ASP A 54 -18.77 17.16 13.76
CA ASP A 54 -17.36 17.53 13.67
C ASP A 54 -16.41 16.34 13.86
N ASN A 55 -16.74 15.44 14.80
CA ASN A 55 -16.00 14.20 15.06
C ASN A 55 -15.98 13.27 13.84
N VAL A 56 -17.11 13.16 13.13
CA VAL A 56 -17.20 12.37 11.90
C VAL A 56 -16.36 12.98 10.77
N LEU A 57 -16.42 14.30 10.60
CA LEU A 57 -15.57 15.02 9.63
C LEU A 57 -14.08 14.82 9.91
N HIS A 58 -13.70 14.88 11.19
CA HIS A 58 -12.32 14.69 11.66
C HIS A 58 -11.95 13.21 11.83
N ARG A 59 -12.84 12.29 11.46
CA ARG A 59 -12.60 10.85 11.46
C ARG A 59 -12.17 10.32 12.84
N VAL A 60 -12.65 10.93 13.92
CA VAL A 60 -12.31 10.62 15.32
C VAL A 60 -12.64 9.18 15.68
N GLN A 61 -13.63 8.57 15.01
CA GLN A 61 -14.01 7.17 15.16
C GLN A 61 -12.88 6.17 14.84
N TYR A 62 -11.89 6.57 14.04
CA TYR A 62 -10.71 5.74 13.76
C TYR A 62 -9.62 5.87 14.82
N GLY A 63 -9.82 6.75 15.81
CA GLY A 63 -8.87 7.07 16.86
C GLY A 63 -7.68 7.88 16.35
N PRO A 64 -6.91 8.49 17.26
CA PRO A 64 -5.69 9.19 16.88
C PRO A 64 -4.70 8.18 16.28
N GLN A 65 -4.08 8.51 15.15
CA GLN A 65 -2.95 7.73 14.65
C GLN A 65 -1.80 7.80 15.66
N LYS A 66 -1.58 6.71 16.37
CA LYS A 66 -0.46 6.57 17.30
C LYS A 66 0.76 6.10 16.52
N ILE A 67 1.87 6.81 16.67
CA ILE A 67 3.16 6.32 16.17
C ILE A 67 3.70 5.22 17.09
N ILE A 68 3.42 5.31 18.40
CA ILE A 68 3.80 4.36 19.45
C ILE A 68 2.61 4.17 20.42
N PRO A 69 2.30 2.95 20.89
CA PRO A 69 2.91 1.67 20.50
C PRO A 69 2.67 1.37 19.02
N ARG A 70 3.56 0.57 18.42
CA ARG A 70 3.39 0.12 17.03
C ARG A 70 2.24 -0.87 16.97
N GLN A 71 1.45 -0.88 15.89
CA GLN A 71 0.38 -1.87 15.71
C GLN A 71 0.91 -3.31 15.64
N THR A 72 2.19 -3.48 15.31
CA THR A 72 2.87 -4.77 15.39
C THR A 72 3.08 -5.27 16.81
N GLN A 73 2.89 -4.44 17.85
CA GLN A 73 3.11 -4.81 19.26
C GLN A 73 1.84 -5.30 19.95
N ASP A 74 0.68 -4.72 19.61
CA ASP A 74 -0.57 -4.85 20.37
C ASP A 74 -1.04 -6.30 20.56
N ASN A 75 -0.76 -7.21 19.61
CA ASN A 75 -1.13 -8.64 19.70
C ASN A 75 0.05 -9.62 19.72
N THR A 76 1.29 -9.17 19.46
CA THR A 76 2.47 -10.06 19.41
C THR A 76 3.32 -10.00 20.68
N GLY A 77 3.18 -8.94 21.48
CA GLY A 77 4.07 -8.65 22.60
C GLY A 77 5.47 -8.21 22.18
N TYR A 78 5.70 -7.90 20.90
CA TYR A 78 7.00 -7.39 20.44
C TYR A 78 7.35 -6.05 21.11
N GLY A 79 8.64 -5.88 21.41
CA GLY A 79 9.19 -4.58 21.78
C GLY A 79 9.23 -3.63 20.57
N LEU A 80 9.43 -2.34 20.83
CA LEU A 80 9.45 -1.29 19.80
C LEU A 80 10.45 -1.59 18.66
N ILE A 81 11.67 -2.03 19.02
CA ILE A 81 12.73 -2.36 18.06
C ILE A 81 12.33 -3.52 17.16
N ALA A 82 11.74 -4.58 17.74
CA ALA A 82 11.27 -5.73 16.98
C ALA A 82 10.10 -5.36 16.07
N GLY A 83 9.18 -4.50 16.53
CA GLY A 83 8.08 -3.98 15.71
C GLY A 83 8.57 -3.24 14.47
N TYR A 84 9.52 -2.30 14.65
CA TYR A 84 10.15 -1.62 13.52
C TYR A 84 10.87 -2.59 12.60
N PHE A 85 11.67 -3.51 13.15
CA PHE A 85 12.42 -4.50 12.36
C PHE A 85 11.50 -5.23 11.37
N TRP A 86 10.33 -5.70 11.81
CA TRP A 86 9.40 -6.40 10.94
C TRP A 86 8.75 -5.51 9.89
N GLN A 87 8.42 -4.26 10.22
CA GLN A 87 7.92 -3.31 9.23
C GLN A 87 8.99 -2.94 8.19
N PHE A 88 10.26 -2.83 8.60
CA PHE A 88 11.39 -2.69 7.67
C PHE A 88 11.58 -3.92 6.81
N ALA A 89 11.45 -5.12 7.39
CA ALA A 89 11.52 -6.37 6.63
C ALA A 89 10.41 -6.41 5.55
N HIS A 90 9.19 -5.95 5.86
CA HIS A 90 8.12 -5.82 4.87
C HIS A 90 8.44 -4.79 3.78
N TYR A 91 8.99 -3.63 4.12
CA TYR A 91 9.43 -2.66 3.13
C TYR A 91 10.47 -3.26 2.16
N ILE A 92 11.48 -3.95 2.70
CA ILE A 92 12.50 -4.62 1.87
C ILE A 92 11.89 -5.75 1.03
N ARG A 93 10.89 -6.45 1.57
CA ARG A 93 10.12 -7.46 0.83
C ARG A 93 9.43 -6.84 -0.39
N TYR A 94 8.71 -5.73 -0.20
CA TYR A 94 8.04 -5.01 -1.28
C TYR A 94 9.02 -4.42 -2.30
N LEU A 95 10.16 -3.89 -1.85
CA LEU A 95 11.24 -3.43 -2.73
C LEU A 95 11.80 -4.59 -3.56
N SER A 96 11.92 -5.77 -2.96
CA SER A 96 12.40 -6.99 -3.64
C SER A 96 11.41 -7.55 -4.65
N TRP A 97 10.11 -7.25 -4.54
CA TRP A 97 9.11 -7.64 -5.54
C TRP A 97 9.25 -6.85 -6.85
N GLN A 98 9.83 -5.65 -6.80
CA GLN A 98 9.94 -4.78 -7.97
C GLN A 98 10.73 -5.44 -9.11
N PRO A 99 11.95 -5.98 -8.89
CA PRO A 99 12.71 -6.63 -9.96
C PRO A 99 12.30 -8.09 -10.26
N ILE A 100 11.73 -8.81 -9.28
CA ILE A 100 11.44 -10.25 -9.41
C ILE A 100 10.43 -10.69 -8.34
N PRO A 101 9.42 -11.54 -8.65
CA PRO A 101 8.43 -11.98 -7.66
C PRO A 101 8.94 -13.13 -6.77
N GLU A 102 8.29 -13.33 -5.62
CA GLU A 102 8.73 -14.27 -4.57
C GLU A 102 8.62 -15.75 -4.94
N ASP A 103 7.68 -16.07 -5.82
CA ASP A 103 7.42 -17.42 -6.34
C ASP A 103 8.47 -17.90 -7.34
N THR A 104 9.42 -17.04 -7.72
CA THR A 104 10.51 -17.38 -8.64
C THR A 104 11.55 -18.28 -7.97
N ASN A 105 12.24 -19.12 -8.76
CA ASN A 105 13.34 -19.96 -8.29
C ASN A 105 14.32 -19.18 -7.40
N LYS A 106 14.62 -19.73 -6.21
CA LYS A 106 15.41 -19.05 -5.15
C LYS A 106 16.80 -18.61 -5.61
N VAL A 107 17.49 -19.41 -6.41
CA VAL A 107 18.84 -19.10 -6.89
C VAL A 107 18.78 -17.95 -7.89
N PHE A 108 17.90 -18.06 -8.87
CA PHE A 108 17.71 -17.00 -9.87
C PHE A 108 17.24 -15.69 -9.23
N ARG A 109 16.27 -15.77 -8.30
CA ARG A 109 15.82 -14.64 -7.48
C ARG A 109 16.98 -13.99 -6.71
N GLY A 110 17.83 -14.81 -6.08
CA GLY A 110 19.02 -14.34 -5.39
C GLY A 110 19.95 -13.55 -6.30
N ILE A 111 20.28 -14.07 -7.49
CA ILE A 111 21.16 -13.40 -8.46
C ILE A 111 20.59 -12.05 -8.90
N VAL A 112 19.32 -12.02 -9.30
CA VAL A 112 18.66 -10.79 -9.77
C VAL A 112 18.61 -9.74 -8.66
N LEU A 113 18.25 -10.13 -7.43
CA LEU A 113 18.22 -9.22 -6.29
C LEU A 113 19.62 -8.71 -5.93
N SER A 114 20.65 -9.57 -5.95
CA SER A 114 22.03 -9.15 -5.70
C SER A 114 22.49 -8.10 -6.70
N LEU A 115 22.21 -8.29 -8.00
CA LEU A 115 22.53 -7.30 -9.03
C LEU A 115 21.74 -6.00 -8.82
N PHE A 116 20.45 -6.09 -8.54
CA PHE A 116 19.59 -4.93 -8.29
C PHE A 116 20.08 -4.09 -7.10
N TYR A 117 20.35 -4.73 -5.96
CA TYR A 117 20.86 -4.04 -4.77
C TYR A 117 22.28 -3.50 -4.97
N LEU A 118 23.16 -4.25 -5.63
CA LEU A 118 24.53 -3.82 -5.91
C LEU A 118 24.55 -2.57 -6.78
N PHE A 119 23.76 -2.55 -7.86
CA PHE A 119 23.65 -1.35 -8.70
C PHE A 119 22.96 -0.20 -7.98
N GLY A 120 21.95 -0.46 -7.14
CA GLY A 120 21.34 0.58 -6.31
C GLY A 120 22.37 1.26 -5.38
N ILE A 121 23.17 0.47 -4.66
CA ILE A 121 24.22 0.98 -3.77
C ILE A 121 25.32 1.69 -4.56
N TRP A 122 25.77 1.12 -5.68
CA TRP A 122 26.78 1.75 -6.52
C TRP A 122 26.27 3.09 -7.08
N GLY A 123 25.02 3.17 -7.50
CA GLY A 123 24.42 4.42 -7.96
C GLY A 123 24.38 5.52 -6.91
N MET A 124 24.09 5.16 -5.66
CA MET A 124 24.20 6.08 -4.52
C MET A 124 25.63 6.60 -4.36
N VAL A 125 26.63 5.71 -4.44
CA VAL A 125 28.05 6.09 -4.35
C VAL A 125 28.49 6.98 -5.52
N GLU A 126 28.06 6.68 -6.75
CA GLU A 126 28.36 7.48 -7.93
C GLU A 126 27.75 8.87 -7.85
N LEU A 127 26.48 8.96 -7.45
CA LEU A 127 25.83 10.25 -7.29
C LEU A 127 26.52 11.07 -6.20
N TYR A 128 26.84 10.46 -5.05
CA TYR A 128 27.56 11.13 -3.98
C TYR A 128 28.93 11.67 -4.42
N LYS A 129 29.68 10.92 -5.24
CA LYS A 129 30.99 11.35 -5.76
C LYS A 129 30.87 12.49 -6.77
N ARG A 130 29.80 12.51 -7.57
CA ARG A 130 29.62 13.48 -8.68
C ARG A 130 28.91 14.75 -8.23
N GLU A 131 27.84 14.63 -7.44
CA GLU A 131 27.00 15.73 -7.00
C GLU A 131 26.41 15.42 -5.60
N LYS A 132 27.06 15.97 -4.56
CA LYS A 132 26.69 15.74 -3.15
C LYS A 132 25.34 16.35 -2.75
N LYS A 133 24.96 17.51 -3.31
CA LYS A 133 23.70 18.21 -3.00
C LYS A 133 22.51 17.44 -3.57
N LEU A 134 22.61 16.99 -4.83
CA LEU A 134 21.62 16.16 -5.48
C LEU A 134 21.52 14.78 -4.82
N PHE A 135 22.66 14.18 -4.45
CA PHE A 135 22.66 12.97 -3.61
C PHE A 135 21.88 13.17 -2.31
N LEU A 136 22.20 14.24 -1.57
CA LEU A 136 21.53 14.55 -0.31
C LEU A 136 20.02 14.77 -0.52
N PHE A 137 19.64 15.50 -1.57
CA PHE A 137 18.24 15.72 -1.91
C PHE A 137 17.50 14.40 -2.21
N MET A 138 18.06 13.55 -3.08
CA MET A 138 17.45 12.28 -3.44
C MET A 138 17.36 11.29 -2.28
N ILE A 139 18.41 11.19 -1.45
CA ILE A 139 18.41 10.27 -0.31
C ILE A 139 17.44 10.73 0.78
N LEU A 140 17.28 12.05 0.99
CA LEU A 140 16.30 12.60 1.92
C LEU A 140 14.87 12.35 1.44
N ILE A 141 14.59 12.55 0.14
CA ILE A 141 13.27 12.22 -0.41
C ILE A 141 12.98 10.72 -0.26
N MET A 142 13.93 9.87 -0.62
CA MET A 142 13.77 8.42 -0.46
C MET A 142 13.58 8.03 1.02
N PHE A 143 14.31 8.67 1.94
CA PHE A 143 14.13 8.47 3.37
C PHE A 143 12.71 8.85 3.83
N MET A 144 12.19 10.00 3.39
CA MET A 144 10.85 10.44 3.72
C MET A 144 9.79 9.49 3.17
N LEU A 145 9.91 9.10 1.90
CA LEU A 145 8.95 8.23 1.20
C LEU A 145 9.05 6.75 1.59
N SER A 146 10.07 6.37 2.36
CA SER A 146 10.28 5.00 2.83
C SER A 146 10.29 4.92 4.37
N PHE A 147 11.41 5.28 5.00
CA PHE A 147 11.61 5.10 6.44
C PHE A 147 10.67 5.96 7.28
N ALA A 148 10.49 7.23 6.93
CA ALA A 148 9.58 8.10 7.65
C ALA A 148 8.12 7.66 7.45
N MET A 149 7.75 7.21 6.25
CA MET A 149 6.43 6.63 5.97
C MET A 149 6.15 5.37 6.79
N ILE A 150 7.13 4.48 6.98
CA ILE A 150 6.98 3.30 7.86
C ILE A 150 6.58 3.77 9.26
N THR A 151 7.33 4.71 9.83
CA THR A 151 7.06 5.29 11.15
C THR A 151 5.68 5.94 11.20
N TYR A 152 5.36 6.78 10.22
CA TYR A 152 4.11 7.53 10.19
C TYR A 152 2.88 6.62 10.07
N LEU A 153 2.90 5.67 9.13
CA LEU A 153 1.72 4.85 8.82
C LEU A 153 1.38 3.82 9.91
N ASN A 154 2.36 3.40 10.70
CA ASN A 154 2.20 2.40 11.77
C ASN A 154 1.35 1.17 11.35
N LEU A 155 1.68 0.58 10.21
CA LEU A 155 0.91 -0.51 9.61
C LEU A 155 0.97 -1.81 10.42
N LYS A 156 -0.07 -2.63 10.30
CA LYS A 156 -0.07 -4.03 10.76
C LYS A 156 0.84 -4.90 9.89
N PHE A 157 0.96 -6.18 10.23
CA PHE A 157 1.71 -7.13 9.40
C PHE A 157 1.04 -7.33 8.03
N SER A 158 1.86 -7.64 7.02
CA SER A 158 1.38 -7.93 5.66
C SER A 158 0.42 -9.13 5.66
N PRO A 159 -0.70 -9.10 4.90
CA PRO A 159 -1.60 -10.25 4.78
C PRO A 159 -0.91 -11.47 4.19
N SER A 160 0.04 -11.27 3.26
CA SER A 160 0.85 -12.34 2.65
C SER A 160 2.03 -12.79 3.51
N ASP A 161 2.10 -12.39 4.79
CA ASP A 161 3.11 -12.89 5.70
C ASP A 161 2.85 -14.37 6.06
N ALA A 162 3.88 -15.21 5.90
CA ALA A 162 3.79 -16.63 6.20
C ALA A 162 3.85 -16.92 7.71
N ASN A 163 4.32 -15.98 8.54
CA ASN A 163 4.43 -16.22 9.99
C ASN A 163 3.04 -16.15 10.66
N PRO A 164 2.52 -17.26 11.22
CA PRO A 164 1.20 -17.26 11.86
C PRO A 164 1.16 -16.40 13.14
N LYS A 165 2.32 -16.12 13.75
CA LYS A 165 2.43 -15.26 14.94
C LYS A 165 2.33 -13.77 14.61
N HIS A 166 2.44 -13.39 13.34
CA HIS A 166 2.33 -12.01 12.89
C HIS A 166 0.86 -11.64 12.75
N GLN A 167 0.28 -11.21 13.88
CA GLN A 167 -1.08 -10.73 14.02
C GLN A 167 -1.07 -9.40 14.81
N PRO A 168 -2.00 -8.47 14.55
CA PRO A 168 -3.01 -8.53 13.50
C PRO A 168 -2.40 -8.27 12.12
N ARG A 169 -3.11 -8.64 11.04
CA ARG A 169 -2.71 -8.38 9.65
C ARG A 169 -3.55 -7.27 9.04
N GLU A 170 -2.99 -6.58 8.05
CA GLU A 170 -3.77 -5.68 7.19
C GLU A 170 -4.77 -6.47 6.35
N VAL A 171 -5.88 -5.85 5.97
CA VAL A 171 -6.91 -6.46 5.10
C VAL A 171 -6.45 -6.62 3.65
N ARG A 172 -5.39 -5.91 3.26
CA ARG A 172 -4.79 -5.91 1.92
C ARG A 172 -3.34 -5.46 1.97
N GLU A 173 -2.58 -5.77 0.92
CA GLU A 173 -1.22 -5.25 0.80
C GLU A 173 -1.23 -3.72 0.71
N ARG A 174 -0.20 -3.12 1.30
CA ARG A 174 -0.01 -1.67 1.41
C ARG A 174 1.33 -1.22 0.81
N ASP A 175 1.83 -2.01 -0.13
CA ASP A 175 3.06 -1.79 -0.88
C ASP A 175 3.04 -0.50 -1.72
N TYR A 176 1.86 -0.09 -2.20
CA TYR A 176 1.68 1.14 -2.99
C TYR A 176 2.09 2.42 -2.26
N PHE A 177 2.06 2.47 -0.92
CA PHE A 177 2.56 3.65 -0.17
C PHE A 177 4.06 3.86 -0.37
N PHE A 178 4.81 2.79 -0.65
CA PHE A 178 6.26 2.82 -0.82
C PHE A 178 6.69 2.90 -2.27
N HIS A 179 5.75 2.85 -3.22
CA HIS A 179 6.05 2.91 -4.65
C HIS A 179 6.91 4.12 -5.03
N PRO A 180 6.63 5.36 -4.57
CA PRO A 180 7.51 6.50 -4.83
C PRO A 180 8.94 6.28 -4.33
N GLY A 181 9.13 5.74 -3.12
CA GLY A 181 10.46 5.40 -2.59
C GLY A 181 11.19 4.36 -3.44
N HIS A 182 10.46 3.34 -3.94
CA HIS A 182 11.02 2.32 -4.83
C HIS A 182 11.44 2.90 -6.19
N VAL A 183 10.72 3.88 -6.73
CA VAL A 183 11.11 4.60 -7.95
C VAL A 183 12.44 5.32 -7.76
N TYR A 184 12.62 6.01 -6.63
CA TYR A 184 13.91 6.65 -6.29
C TYR A 184 15.04 5.61 -6.18
N PHE A 185 14.77 4.45 -5.59
CA PHE A 185 15.74 3.36 -5.59
C PHE A 185 16.08 2.87 -7.02
N GLY A 186 15.09 2.75 -7.90
CA GLY A 186 15.29 2.42 -9.32
C GLY A 186 16.16 3.43 -10.07
N LEU A 187 16.04 4.74 -9.76
CA LEU A 187 16.93 5.76 -10.30
C LEU A 187 18.39 5.51 -9.90
N PHE A 188 18.63 5.12 -8.64
CA PHE A 188 19.97 4.72 -8.20
C PHE A 188 20.48 3.48 -8.95
N VAL A 189 19.63 2.47 -9.18
CA VAL A 189 20.03 1.30 -9.99
C VAL A 189 20.50 1.73 -11.39
N GLY A 190 19.77 2.62 -12.05
CA GLY A 190 20.16 3.18 -13.35
C GLY A 190 21.50 3.94 -13.31
N LEU A 191 21.70 4.79 -12.29
CA LEU A 191 22.96 5.51 -12.07
C LEU A 191 24.13 4.57 -11.76
N GLY A 192 23.89 3.49 -11.01
CA GLY A 192 24.91 2.49 -10.70
C GLY A 192 25.33 1.70 -11.92
N PHE A 193 24.36 1.33 -12.77
CA PHE A 193 24.66 0.71 -14.05
C PHE A 193 25.46 1.66 -14.96
N PHE A 194 25.07 2.94 -15.02
CA PHE A 194 25.83 3.95 -15.76
C PHE A 194 27.27 4.09 -15.24
N GLY A 195 27.45 4.14 -13.91
CA GLY A 195 28.75 4.16 -13.27
C GLY A 195 29.61 2.94 -13.60
N PHE A 196 29.00 1.75 -13.62
CA PHE A 196 29.67 0.52 -14.04
C PHE A 196 30.14 0.57 -15.50
N VAL A 197 29.29 1.04 -16.42
CA VAL A 197 29.67 1.20 -17.83
C VAL A 197 30.79 2.22 -17.98
N ASP A 198 30.75 3.34 -17.26
CA ASP A 198 31.80 4.35 -17.27
C ASP A 198 33.13 3.79 -16.72
N TRP A 199 33.07 3.01 -15.64
CA TRP A 199 34.23 2.30 -15.09
C TRP A 199 34.84 1.32 -16.11
N LEU A 200 34.02 0.50 -16.78
CA LEU A 200 34.48 -0.39 -17.85
C LEU A 200 35.10 0.38 -19.02
N LYS A 201 34.52 1.53 -19.40
CA LYS A 201 35.04 2.38 -20.49
C LYS A 201 36.44 2.91 -20.19
N ARG A 202 36.76 3.18 -18.92
CA ARG A 202 38.10 3.64 -18.52
C ARG A 202 39.17 2.55 -18.63
N GLY A 203 38.81 1.30 -18.35
CA GLY A 203 39.74 0.16 -18.43
C GLY A 203 39.86 -0.48 -19.82
N SER A 204 38.96 -0.17 -20.75
CA SER A 204 38.90 -0.81 -22.07
C SER A 204 39.61 -0.02 -23.16
N LYS A 205 40.42 -0.70 -23.98
CA LYS A 205 40.99 -0.15 -25.22
C LYS A 205 39.91 0.14 -26.27
N ASN A 206 38.77 -0.56 -26.22
CA ASN A 206 37.72 -0.45 -27.21
C ASN A 206 36.44 0.20 -26.64
N LYS A 207 36.48 1.52 -26.51
CA LYS A 207 35.40 2.32 -25.92
C LYS A 207 34.07 2.18 -26.67
N LYS A 208 34.09 1.97 -27.99
CA LYS A 208 32.88 1.76 -28.81
C LYS A 208 32.14 0.51 -28.40
N TRP A 209 32.85 -0.60 -28.20
CA TRP A 209 32.24 -1.86 -27.77
C TRP A 209 31.63 -1.76 -26.37
N VAL A 210 32.32 -1.12 -25.42
CA VAL A 210 31.75 -0.91 -24.07
C VAL A 210 30.53 0.01 -24.13
N HIS A 211 30.51 1.00 -25.02
CA HIS A 211 29.33 1.86 -25.19
C HIS A 211 28.11 1.09 -25.70
N TRP A 212 28.27 0.32 -26.78
CA TRP A 212 27.18 -0.49 -27.34
C TRP A 212 26.74 -1.61 -26.39
N GLY A 213 27.69 -2.31 -25.76
CA GLY A 213 27.40 -3.30 -24.74
C GLY A 213 26.71 -2.71 -23.52
N GLY A 214 27.09 -1.49 -23.11
CA GLY A 214 26.41 -0.74 -22.06
C GLY A 214 24.98 -0.40 -22.42
N LEU A 215 24.72 0.12 -23.63
CA LEU A 215 23.36 0.40 -24.11
C LEU A 215 22.49 -0.87 -24.13
N GLY A 216 23.01 -1.97 -24.69
CA GLY A 216 22.33 -3.26 -24.68
C GLY A 216 22.08 -3.78 -23.25
N GLY A 217 23.03 -3.59 -22.36
CA GLY A 217 22.92 -3.98 -20.95
C GLY A 217 21.88 -3.17 -20.17
N VAL A 218 21.73 -1.86 -20.44
CA VAL A 218 20.63 -1.06 -19.86
C VAL A 218 19.29 -1.64 -20.29
N VAL A 219 19.11 -1.87 -21.59
CA VAL A 219 17.84 -2.42 -22.12
C VAL A 219 17.56 -3.79 -21.50
N ALA A 220 18.56 -4.67 -21.46
CA ALA A 220 18.42 -5.99 -20.83
C ALA A 220 18.03 -5.89 -19.36
N LEU A 221 18.68 -5.03 -18.57
CA LEU A 221 18.38 -4.83 -17.16
C LEU A 221 16.96 -4.28 -16.95
N SER A 222 16.51 -3.33 -17.79
CA SER A 222 15.16 -2.77 -17.75
C SER A 222 14.07 -3.78 -18.13
N LEU A 223 14.40 -4.78 -18.96
CA LEU A 223 13.47 -5.85 -19.32
C LEU A 223 13.32 -6.91 -18.23
N VAL A 224 14.28 -7.06 -17.30
CA VAL A 224 14.20 -8.07 -16.24
C VAL A 224 12.91 -7.92 -15.42
N PRO A 225 12.60 -6.77 -14.79
CA PRO A 225 11.35 -6.60 -14.03
C PRO A 225 10.09 -6.86 -14.86
N LEU A 226 10.09 -6.44 -16.14
CA LEU A 226 8.96 -6.61 -17.04
C LEU A 226 8.68 -8.10 -17.31
N LEU A 227 9.72 -8.86 -17.64
CA LEU A 227 9.60 -10.27 -18.00
C LEU A 227 9.32 -11.15 -16.78
N THR A 228 9.96 -10.87 -15.63
CA THR A 228 9.77 -11.67 -14.41
C THR A 228 8.40 -11.43 -13.78
N ASN A 229 7.85 -10.22 -13.88
CA ASN A 229 6.56 -9.88 -13.28
C ASN A 229 5.37 -9.94 -14.25
N ILE A 230 5.56 -10.30 -15.53
CA ILE A 230 4.49 -10.28 -16.53
C ILE A 230 3.26 -11.10 -16.10
N ARG A 231 3.48 -12.24 -15.42
CA ARG A 231 2.40 -13.11 -14.94
C ARG A 231 1.64 -12.49 -13.77
N VAL A 232 2.36 -11.93 -12.80
CA VAL A 232 1.77 -11.31 -11.59
C VAL A 232 1.03 -10.01 -11.94
N ASN A 233 1.51 -9.31 -12.96
CA ASN A 233 0.92 -8.08 -13.47
C ASN A 233 -0.08 -8.29 -14.60
N ASN A 234 -0.31 -9.53 -15.04
CA ASN A 234 -1.32 -9.81 -16.05
C ASN A 234 -2.70 -9.51 -15.46
N ARG A 235 -3.48 -8.70 -16.18
CA ARG A 235 -4.88 -8.38 -15.87
C ARG A 235 -5.83 -8.89 -16.95
N PHE A 236 -5.36 -9.77 -17.83
CA PHE A 236 -6.21 -10.41 -18.82
C PHE A 236 -7.35 -11.18 -18.13
N GLY A 237 -8.59 -10.87 -18.49
CA GLY A 237 -9.78 -11.45 -17.86
C GLY A 237 -10.19 -10.79 -16.54
N ASP A 238 -9.49 -9.75 -16.09
CA ASP A 238 -9.92 -8.92 -14.96
C ASP A 238 -10.89 -7.84 -15.46
N PHE A 239 -12.19 -8.13 -15.33
CA PHE A 239 -13.25 -7.19 -15.70
C PHE A 239 -13.67 -6.27 -14.55
N ILE A 240 -13.12 -6.46 -13.34
CA ILE A 240 -13.54 -5.70 -12.14
C ILE A 240 -13.48 -4.19 -12.38
N PRO A 241 -12.39 -3.59 -12.93
CA PRO A 241 -12.37 -2.14 -13.14
C PRO A 241 -13.42 -1.65 -14.13
N LYS A 242 -13.68 -2.44 -15.19
CA LYS A 242 -14.66 -2.12 -16.23
C LYS A 242 -16.08 -2.22 -15.67
N ASP A 243 -16.39 -3.33 -15.00
CA ASP A 243 -17.72 -3.59 -14.45
C ASP A 243 -18.02 -2.62 -13.31
N TYR A 244 -17.02 -2.29 -12.49
CA TYR A 244 -17.11 -1.25 -11.49
C TYR A 244 -17.41 0.12 -12.10
N GLY A 245 -16.69 0.51 -13.16
CA GLY A 245 -16.95 1.76 -13.88
C GLY A 245 -18.32 1.79 -14.56
N TYR A 246 -18.76 0.68 -15.15
CA TYR A 246 -20.10 0.55 -15.72
C TYR A 246 -21.17 0.72 -14.64
N ASN A 247 -21.04 0.01 -13.52
CA ASN A 247 -21.97 0.11 -12.39
C ASN A 247 -22.02 1.52 -11.81
N MET A 248 -20.92 2.28 -11.82
CA MET A 248 -20.91 3.68 -11.39
C MET A 248 -21.63 4.63 -12.35
N LEU A 249 -21.72 4.30 -13.63
CA LEU A 249 -22.29 5.18 -14.67
C LEU A 249 -23.73 4.84 -15.05
N VAL A 250 -24.15 3.60 -14.82
CA VAL A 250 -25.49 3.12 -15.16
C VAL A 250 -26.48 3.63 -14.12
N SER A 251 -27.47 4.38 -14.60
CA SER A 251 -28.58 4.81 -13.76
C SER A 251 -29.44 3.62 -13.39
N CYS A 252 -29.97 3.62 -12.16
CA CYS A 252 -30.93 2.62 -11.74
C CYS A 252 -32.27 2.78 -12.48
N ASP A 253 -33.03 1.70 -12.55
CA ASP A 253 -34.36 1.70 -13.13
C ASP A 253 -35.32 2.60 -12.35
N ASP A 254 -36.40 3.04 -13.00
CA ASP A 254 -37.42 3.85 -12.34
C ASP A 254 -38.04 3.08 -11.15
N GLY A 255 -37.97 3.69 -9.96
CA GLY A 255 -38.49 3.10 -8.73
C GLY A 255 -37.48 2.26 -7.93
N SER A 256 -36.22 2.13 -8.38
CA SER A 256 -35.17 1.46 -7.60
C SER A 256 -34.83 2.24 -6.32
N LEU A 257 -34.56 1.49 -5.24
CA LEU A 257 -34.03 2.02 -3.98
C LEU A 257 -32.52 1.74 -3.91
N ILE A 258 -31.71 2.79 -3.87
CA ILE A 258 -30.25 2.66 -3.87
C ILE A 258 -29.74 2.59 -2.43
N PHE A 259 -29.03 1.51 -2.09
CA PHE A 259 -28.31 1.41 -0.83
C PHE A 259 -26.83 1.78 -1.02
N THR A 260 -26.43 2.96 -0.57
CA THR A 260 -25.03 3.35 -0.48
C THR A 260 -24.52 3.01 0.92
N ASN A 261 -23.62 2.05 1.08
CA ASN A 261 -23.05 1.73 2.39
C ASN A 261 -21.54 1.52 2.32
N GLY A 262 -20.78 2.34 3.04
CA GLY A 262 -19.32 2.24 3.16
C GLY A 262 -18.65 3.56 3.54
N ASP A 263 -17.62 3.48 4.39
CA ASP A 263 -16.77 4.60 4.84
C ASP A 263 -15.86 5.19 3.73
N ASN A 264 -15.73 4.48 2.61
CA ASN A 264 -15.11 5.00 1.40
C ASN A 264 -16.05 4.54 0.28
N ASP A 265 -16.54 5.45 -0.57
CA ASP A 265 -17.48 5.28 -1.70
C ASP A 265 -17.19 4.08 -2.65
N THR A 266 -17.12 2.85 -2.13
CA THR A 266 -16.35 1.73 -2.71
C THR A 266 -17.02 0.37 -2.57
N PHE A 267 -18.34 0.32 -2.54
CA PHE A 267 -19.03 -0.90 -2.95
C PHE A 267 -19.94 -0.58 -4.14
N PRO A 268 -20.03 -1.49 -5.12
CA PRO A 268 -20.90 -1.28 -6.27
C PRO A 268 -22.32 -1.01 -5.77
N LEU A 269 -23.08 -0.22 -6.52
CA LEU A 269 -24.52 -0.09 -6.32
C LEU A 269 -25.10 -1.51 -6.40
N TRP A 270 -25.39 -2.11 -5.25
CA TRP A 270 -26.10 -3.38 -5.19
C TRP A 270 -27.57 -3.06 -5.44
N PHE A 271 -28.10 -3.63 -6.52
CA PHE A 271 -29.52 -3.63 -6.84
C PHE A 271 -30.27 -4.62 -5.94
#